data_AF-A0A357ARD7-F1
#
_entry.id   AF-A0A357ARD7-F1
#
_cell.length_a   1.000
_cell.length_b   1.000
_cell.length_c   1.000
_cell.angle_alpha   90.00
_cell.angle_beta   90.00
_cell.angle_gamma   90.00
#
_symmetry.space_group_name_H-M   'P 1'
#
loop_
_entity.id
_entity.type
_entity.pdbx_description
1 polymer ?
#
loop_
_entity_poly.entity_id
_entity_poly.type
_entity_poly.pdbx_seq_one_letter_code
_entity_poly.pdbx_strand_id
1 'polypeptide(L)'
;MVFITSFINIDLKQTFATESERQAEELRAEMSVDSQEAAVREGEEVDILLTVSSDIEMGDIEGMLLYDEELLQFVSADKGINGGDGFLKLSLIGVQQGYLEKKFLISFTALASGKATIELSKDTRAYSFDNGESILAGGPVVLTFDILPNAEGSADTTLSSFKISPGSLEPEYSDEVDEYHVSVGADTKRLIISAITNDPAARVSVEGSDTLDEEENYVYVTVVAENGVRRTITLVVKKENVEPVTTTTVEFTTSGTQIVTRPVEEVTTKNTTKVPETTVQISTEETEPVTTMAVREPDIETKEDIEAKDKVSRLSKVITALIIALIICVAALVVLIFKRRRDR
;
A
#
# COMPACT_ATOMS: atom_id res chain seq x y z
N MET A 1 -41.95 0.33 -75.50
CA MET A 1 -41.80 1.58 -74.72
C MET A 1 -42.23 1.24 -73.30
N VAL A 2 -41.28 1.16 -72.34
CA VAL A 2 -41.39 1.63 -70.93
C VAL A 2 -42.59 1.12 -70.10
N PHE A 3 -42.54 0.53 -68.90
CA PHE A 3 -41.55 0.16 -67.87
C PHE A 3 -42.30 -0.64 -66.74
N ILE A 4 -41.57 -1.43 -65.93
CA ILE A 4 -41.67 -1.59 -64.44
C ILE A 4 -42.72 -2.57 -63.80
N THR A 5 -42.15 -3.72 -63.40
CA THR A 5 -42.20 -4.46 -62.10
C THR A 5 -43.40 -4.41 -61.15
N SER A 6 -43.75 -5.56 -60.57
CA SER A 6 -43.76 -5.72 -59.11
C SER A 6 -43.76 -7.21 -58.70
N PHE A 7 -42.70 -7.66 -58.03
CA PHE A 7 -42.65 -8.92 -57.31
C PHE A 7 -43.10 -8.67 -55.87
N ILE A 8 -44.17 -9.34 -55.43
CA ILE A 8 -44.50 -9.47 -54.01
C ILE A 8 -43.80 -10.74 -53.52
N ASN A 9 -42.62 -10.57 -52.93
CA ASN A 9 -42.06 -11.55 -52.00
C ASN A 9 -42.39 -11.07 -50.60
N ILE A 10 -43.24 -11.82 -49.92
CA ILE A 10 -43.50 -11.71 -48.49
C ILE A 10 -42.22 -12.21 -47.80
N ASP A 11 -41.34 -11.30 -47.38
CA ASP A 11 -40.15 -11.63 -46.59
C ASP A 11 -40.63 -11.94 -45.16
N LEU A 12 -40.66 -13.24 -44.86
CA LEU A 12 -40.94 -13.79 -43.54
C LEU A 12 -39.70 -13.57 -42.65
N LYS A 13 -39.42 -12.32 -42.29
CA LYS A 13 -38.48 -11.99 -41.21
C LYS A 13 -39.27 -11.76 -39.93
N GLN A 14 -39.52 -12.85 -39.21
CA GLN A 14 -39.49 -12.77 -37.76
C GLN A 14 -38.12 -12.20 -37.38
N THR A 15 -38.14 -11.03 -36.76
CA THR A 15 -37.00 -10.37 -36.13
C THR A 15 -36.46 -11.26 -35.02
N PHE A 16 -35.62 -12.22 -35.36
CA PHE A 16 -34.67 -12.79 -34.43
C PHE A 16 -33.50 -11.82 -34.37
N ALA A 17 -33.62 -10.79 -33.54
CA ALA A 17 -32.43 -10.24 -32.92
C ALA A 17 -31.79 -11.40 -32.16
N THR A 18 -30.54 -11.72 -32.46
CA THR A 18 -29.74 -12.62 -31.64
C THR A 18 -29.82 -12.13 -30.19
N GLU A 19 -30.05 -13.02 -29.23
CA GLU A 19 -30.00 -12.74 -27.78
C GLU A 19 -28.71 -11.97 -27.37
N SER A 20 -27.68 -12.01 -28.22
CA SER A 20 -26.45 -11.20 -28.19
C SER A 20 -26.64 -9.68 -28.31
N GLU A 21 -27.83 -9.18 -28.64
CA GLU A 21 -28.20 -7.75 -28.69
C GLU A 21 -29.41 -7.42 -27.78
N ARG A 22 -29.71 -8.25 -26.76
CA ARG A 22 -30.30 -7.67 -25.55
C ARG A 22 -29.21 -6.78 -24.98
N GLN A 23 -29.48 -5.48 -24.87
CA GLN A 23 -28.65 -4.57 -24.09
C GLN A 23 -28.32 -5.28 -22.78
N ALA A 24 -27.06 -5.63 -22.55
CA ALA A 24 -26.65 -6.02 -21.23
C ALA A 24 -26.94 -4.78 -20.36
N GLU A 25 -27.80 -4.92 -19.37
CA GLU A 25 -27.94 -3.93 -18.32
C GLU A 25 -26.57 -3.86 -17.64
N GLU A 26 -25.78 -2.87 -18.01
CA GLU A 26 -24.42 -2.73 -17.53
C GLU A 26 -24.40 -1.77 -16.36
N LEU A 27 -23.84 -2.22 -15.24
CA LEU A 27 -23.45 -1.32 -14.17
C LEU A 27 -22.17 -0.61 -14.59
N ARG A 28 -22.19 0.71 -14.56
CA ARG A 28 -21.04 1.55 -14.88
C ARG A 28 -20.56 2.18 -13.58
N ALA A 29 -19.26 2.09 -13.32
CA ALA A 29 -18.65 2.77 -12.20
C ALA A 29 -17.47 3.58 -12.69
N GLU A 30 -17.32 4.78 -12.15
CA GLU A 30 -16.22 5.68 -12.42
C GLU A 30 -15.74 6.30 -11.10
N MET A 31 -14.44 6.51 -11.00
CA MET A 31 -13.84 7.20 -9.87
C MET A 31 -13.07 8.41 -10.39
N SER A 32 -13.14 9.50 -9.63
CA SER A 32 -12.41 10.73 -9.93
C SER A 32 -11.99 11.41 -8.64
N VAL A 33 -10.94 12.21 -8.71
CA VAL A 33 -10.56 13.11 -7.62
C VAL A 33 -11.54 14.29 -7.62
N ASP A 34 -12.22 14.51 -6.50
CA ASP A 34 -13.19 15.60 -6.30
C ASP A 34 -12.50 16.84 -5.72
N SER A 35 -11.49 17.35 -6.43
CA SER A 35 -10.72 18.51 -5.98
C SER A 35 -11.04 19.77 -6.78
N GLN A 36 -11.19 20.90 -6.08
CA GLN A 36 -11.10 22.23 -6.73
C GLN A 36 -9.64 22.65 -7.01
N GLU A 37 -8.66 21.97 -6.41
CA GLU A 37 -7.23 22.28 -6.56
C GLU A 37 -6.56 21.44 -7.66
N ALA A 38 -5.41 21.95 -8.14
CA ALA A 38 -4.73 21.42 -9.32
C ALA A 38 -3.89 20.15 -9.06
N ALA A 39 -3.52 19.87 -7.80
CA ALA A 39 -2.74 18.68 -7.42
C ALA A 39 -2.83 18.43 -5.91
N VAL A 40 -2.82 17.16 -5.52
CA VAL A 40 -2.79 16.71 -4.11
C VAL A 40 -1.34 16.67 -3.63
N ARG A 41 -1.06 17.17 -2.43
CA ARG A 41 0.26 17.05 -1.78
C ARG A 41 0.22 16.19 -0.53
N GLU A 42 1.40 15.68 -0.17
CA GLU A 42 1.62 15.02 1.11
C GLU A 42 1.15 15.91 2.28
N GLY A 43 0.41 15.31 3.22
CA GLY A 43 -0.21 15.97 4.35
C GLY A 43 -1.60 16.56 4.08
N GLU A 44 -2.02 16.69 2.82
CA GLU A 44 -3.34 17.22 2.46
C GLU A 44 -4.44 16.16 2.49
N GLU A 45 -5.68 16.60 2.68
CA GLU A 45 -6.85 15.76 2.44
C GLU A 45 -7.22 15.74 0.95
N VAL A 46 -7.63 14.57 0.46
CA VAL A 46 -8.12 14.37 -0.90
C VAL A 46 -9.47 13.66 -0.85
N ASP A 47 -10.44 14.24 -1.55
CA ASP A 47 -11.75 13.65 -1.74
C ASP A 47 -11.81 12.89 -3.07
N ILE A 48 -12.39 11.70 -3.04
CA ILE A 48 -12.59 10.82 -4.19
C ILE A 48 -14.09 10.64 -4.39
N LEU A 49 -14.56 10.97 -5.59
CA LEU A 49 -15.93 10.76 -6.00
C LEU A 49 -16.04 9.45 -6.77
N LEU A 50 -16.70 8.47 -6.16
CA LEU A 50 -17.18 7.26 -6.82
C LEU A 50 -18.60 7.50 -7.34
N THR A 51 -18.79 7.41 -8.65
CA THR A 51 -20.11 7.43 -9.29
C THR A 51 -20.43 6.03 -9.80
N VAL A 52 -21.57 5.48 -9.38
CA VAL A 52 -22.14 4.23 -9.88
C VAL A 52 -23.41 4.58 -10.63
N SER A 53 -23.58 4.09 -11.86
CA SER A 53 -24.73 4.37 -12.72
C SER A 53 -25.19 3.14 -13.50
N SER A 54 -26.46 3.14 -13.90
CA SER A 54 -27.06 2.09 -14.73
C SER A 54 -28.20 2.67 -15.57
N ASP A 55 -28.63 1.90 -16.58
CA ASP A 55 -29.78 2.25 -17.42
C ASP A 55 -31.13 1.91 -16.75
N ILE A 56 -31.09 1.15 -15.65
CA ILE A 56 -32.25 0.82 -14.82
C ILE A 56 -32.06 1.29 -13.39
N GLU A 57 -33.17 1.46 -12.66
CA GLU A 57 -33.13 1.89 -11.28
C GLU A 57 -32.45 0.84 -10.39
N MET A 58 -31.36 1.24 -9.73
CA MET A 58 -30.59 0.42 -8.82
C MET A 58 -31.11 0.56 -7.39
N GLY A 59 -31.33 -0.58 -6.74
CA GLY A 59 -31.50 -0.72 -5.30
C GLY A 59 -30.15 -0.83 -4.59
N ASP A 60 -29.93 -1.95 -3.90
CA ASP A 60 -28.75 -2.18 -3.09
C ASP A 60 -27.46 -2.23 -3.95
N ILE A 61 -26.32 -1.82 -3.36
CA ILE A 61 -25.01 -1.78 -4.04
C ILE A 61 -23.96 -2.37 -3.10
N GLU A 62 -23.14 -3.29 -3.63
CA GLU A 62 -22.07 -3.95 -2.91
C GLU A 62 -20.78 -3.98 -3.73
N GLY A 63 -19.64 -3.79 -3.07
CA GLY A 63 -18.32 -3.83 -3.70
C GLY A 63 -17.20 -3.69 -2.68
N MET A 64 -15.97 -3.76 -3.16
CA MET A 64 -14.78 -3.56 -2.34
C MET A 64 -13.86 -2.56 -3.01
N LEU A 65 -13.36 -1.60 -2.24
CA LEU A 65 -12.28 -0.72 -2.67
C LEU A 65 -10.98 -1.10 -1.96
N LEU A 66 -9.89 -1.14 -2.72
CA LEU A 66 -8.54 -1.31 -2.23
C LEU A 66 -7.74 -0.04 -2.49
N TYR A 67 -6.89 0.34 -1.54
CA TYR A 67 -5.97 1.46 -1.69
C TYR A 67 -4.63 1.15 -1.02
N ASP A 68 -3.59 1.87 -1.40
CA ASP A 68 -2.27 1.77 -0.78
C ASP A 68 -2.26 2.57 0.54
N GLU A 69 -2.24 1.86 1.67
CA GLU A 69 -2.23 2.46 3.00
C GLU A 69 -0.92 3.17 3.37
N GLU A 70 0.16 2.95 2.62
CA GLU A 70 1.42 3.70 2.79
C GLU A 70 1.33 5.09 2.14
N LEU A 71 0.45 5.26 1.15
CA LEU A 71 0.25 6.51 0.42
C LEU A 71 -0.99 7.30 0.87
N LEU A 72 -2.04 6.61 1.35
CA LEU A 72 -3.31 7.20 1.72
C LEU A 72 -3.81 6.67 3.07
N GLN A 73 -4.43 7.52 3.88
CA GLN A 73 -5.14 7.13 5.09
C GLN A 73 -6.62 7.44 4.96
N PHE A 74 -7.50 6.46 5.19
CA PHE A 74 -8.94 6.69 5.19
C PHE A 74 -9.37 7.63 6.32
N VAL A 75 -10.17 8.65 5.99
CA VAL A 75 -10.71 9.63 6.95
C VAL A 75 -12.21 9.39 7.14
N SER A 76 -12.98 9.46 6.06
CA SER A 76 -14.43 9.33 6.11
C SER A 76 -15.02 8.95 4.75
N ALA A 77 -16.28 8.50 4.74
CA ALA A 77 -17.02 8.32 3.50
C ALA A 77 -18.52 8.48 3.72
N ASP A 78 -19.23 8.63 2.60
CA ASP A 78 -20.68 8.56 2.55
C ASP A 78 -21.23 7.22 3.06
N LYS A 79 -22.49 7.28 3.51
CA LYS A 79 -23.21 6.12 4.03
C LYS A 79 -23.14 4.95 3.05
N GLY A 80 -22.72 3.79 3.57
CA GLY A 80 -22.59 2.55 2.81
C GLY A 80 -21.13 2.20 2.56
N ILE A 81 -20.17 3.10 2.81
CA ILE A 81 -18.74 2.80 2.71
C ILE A 81 -18.14 2.85 4.11
N ASN A 82 -17.47 1.77 4.52
CA ASN A 82 -16.74 1.70 5.79
C ASN A 82 -15.50 0.82 5.63
N GLY A 83 -14.49 1.05 6.46
CA GLY A 83 -13.26 0.28 6.47
C GLY A 83 -12.08 1.12 6.97
N GLY A 84 -10.89 0.74 6.53
CA GLY A 84 -9.61 1.31 6.93
C GLY A 84 -8.48 0.39 6.47
N ASP A 85 -7.24 0.77 6.73
CA ASP A 85 -6.06 -0.08 6.58
C ASP A 85 -5.98 -0.78 5.20
N GLY A 86 -6.11 0.01 4.14
CA GLY A 86 -6.03 -0.44 2.74
C GLY A 86 -7.31 -1.07 2.16
N PHE A 87 -8.37 -1.27 2.97
CA PHE A 87 -9.61 -1.92 2.52
C PHE A 87 -10.87 -1.15 2.92
N LEU A 88 -11.72 -0.82 1.95
CA LEU A 88 -13.06 -0.27 2.19
C LEU A 88 -14.14 -1.19 1.62
N LYS A 89 -15.16 -1.47 2.42
CA LYS A 89 -16.36 -2.19 1.97
C LYS A 89 -17.43 -1.20 1.54
N LEU A 90 -17.91 -1.32 0.31
CA LEU A 90 -19.14 -0.71 -0.16
C LEU A 90 -20.30 -1.69 0.08
N SER A 91 -21.28 -1.28 0.89
CA SER A 91 -22.46 -2.04 1.28
C SER A 91 -23.60 -1.06 1.56
N LEU A 92 -24.23 -0.60 0.49
CA LEU A 92 -25.45 0.20 0.54
C LEU A 92 -26.64 -0.75 0.49
N ILE A 93 -27.20 -1.08 1.65
CA ILE A 93 -28.30 -2.06 1.81
C ILE A 93 -29.58 -1.36 2.29
N GLY A 94 -30.73 -1.89 1.90
CA GLY A 94 -32.05 -1.44 2.33
C GLY A 94 -32.51 -0.17 1.62
N VAL A 95 -32.13 -0.02 0.35
CA VAL A 95 -32.50 1.12 -0.48
C VAL A 95 -34.02 1.21 -0.63
N GLN A 96 -34.58 2.40 -0.34
CA GLN A 96 -36.03 2.66 -0.33
C GLN A 96 -36.53 3.32 -1.62
N GLN A 97 -35.61 3.84 -2.44
CA GLN A 97 -35.87 4.49 -3.72
C GLN A 97 -34.74 4.14 -4.67
N GLY A 98 -35.08 3.66 -5.86
CA GLY A 98 -34.13 3.31 -6.90
C GLY A 98 -33.31 4.51 -7.42
N TYR A 99 -32.08 4.25 -7.85
CA TYR A 99 -31.17 5.25 -8.40
C TYR A 99 -30.73 4.86 -9.82
N LEU A 100 -30.80 5.79 -10.76
CA LEU A 100 -30.06 5.64 -12.03
C LEU A 100 -28.58 6.02 -11.87
N GLU A 101 -28.29 6.88 -10.89
CA GLU A 101 -26.94 7.32 -10.53
C GLU A 101 -26.85 7.46 -9.01
N LYS A 102 -25.80 6.90 -8.42
CA LYS A 102 -25.45 7.04 -7.02
C LYS A 102 -23.99 7.48 -6.88
N LYS A 103 -23.79 8.58 -6.16
CA LYS A 103 -22.48 9.13 -5.83
C LYS A 103 -22.11 8.84 -4.38
N PHE A 104 -20.83 8.57 -4.17
CA PHE A 104 -20.22 8.41 -2.86
C PHE A 104 -18.95 9.25 -2.80
N LEU A 105 -18.87 10.13 -1.81
CA LEU A 105 -17.65 10.85 -1.46
C LEU A 105 -16.83 10.02 -0.47
N ILE A 106 -15.53 9.90 -0.71
CA ILE A 106 -14.58 9.18 0.14
C ILE A 106 -13.37 10.09 0.37
N SER A 107 -13.10 10.43 1.62
CA SER A 107 -12.02 11.33 2.01
C SER A 107 -10.82 10.54 2.53
N PHE A 108 -9.63 10.90 2.08
CA PHE A 108 -8.34 10.37 2.53
C PHE A 108 -7.39 11.49 2.93
N THR A 109 -6.42 11.20 3.80
CA THR A 109 -5.22 12.01 3.98
C THR A 109 -4.09 11.41 3.13
N ALA A 110 -3.38 12.24 2.36
CA ALA A 110 -2.19 11.83 1.62
C ALA A 110 -0.99 11.70 2.57
N LEU A 111 -0.46 10.49 2.74
CA LEU A 111 0.62 10.20 3.70
C LEU A 111 2.02 10.36 3.10
N ALA A 112 2.16 10.13 1.79
CA ALA A 112 3.45 10.15 1.13
C ALA A 112 3.33 10.55 -0.34
N SER A 113 4.31 11.30 -0.83
CA SER A 113 4.43 11.57 -2.27
C SER A 113 4.63 10.28 -3.07
N GLY A 114 3.97 10.16 -4.23
CA GLY A 114 3.99 8.94 -5.02
C GLY A 114 2.83 8.87 -6.00
N LYS A 115 2.62 7.68 -6.58
CA LYS A 115 1.49 7.40 -7.48
C LYS A 115 0.45 6.56 -6.74
N ALA A 116 -0.57 7.22 -6.20
CA ALA A 116 -1.64 6.56 -5.49
C ALA A 116 -2.57 5.83 -6.45
N THR A 117 -3.06 4.67 -6.04
CA THR A 117 -4.04 3.87 -6.79
C THR A 117 -5.17 3.44 -5.86
N ILE A 118 -6.41 3.61 -6.33
CA ILE A 118 -7.62 3.09 -5.70
C ILE A 118 -8.31 2.18 -6.71
N GLU A 119 -8.60 0.95 -6.32
CA GLU A 119 -9.27 -0.03 -7.16
C GLU A 119 -10.63 -0.41 -6.56
N LEU A 120 -11.70 -0.24 -7.33
CA LEU A 120 -12.99 -0.85 -7.08
C LEU A 120 -13.03 -2.23 -7.73
N SER A 121 -13.39 -3.24 -6.94
CA SER A 121 -13.30 -4.64 -7.33
C SER A 121 -14.25 -5.00 -8.48
N LYS A 122 -13.79 -5.91 -9.33
CA LYS A 122 -14.55 -6.41 -10.51
C LYS A 122 -15.88 -7.09 -10.19
N ASP A 123 -16.07 -7.53 -8.96
CA ASP A 123 -17.27 -8.22 -8.48
C ASP A 123 -18.29 -7.26 -7.84
N THR A 124 -18.00 -5.96 -7.91
CA THR A 124 -18.93 -4.88 -7.58
C THR A 124 -20.22 -5.08 -8.35
N ARG A 125 -21.33 -4.99 -7.63
CA ARG A 125 -22.67 -5.20 -8.16
C ARG A 125 -23.66 -4.22 -7.57
N ALA A 126 -24.67 -3.95 -8.35
CA ALA A 126 -25.91 -3.36 -7.89
C ALA A 126 -27.02 -4.40 -8.07
N TYR A 127 -28.14 -4.16 -7.43
CA TYR A 127 -29.35 -4.95 -7.61
C TYR A 127 -30.42 -4.08 -8.23
N SER A 128 -31.14 -4.59 -9.23
CA SER A 128 -32.30 -3.89 -9.79
C SER A 128 -33.32 -3.61 -8.68
N PHE A 129 -33.80 -2.37 -8.60
CA PHE A 129 -34.77 -1.96 -7.59
C PHE A 129 -36.12 -2.66 -7.76
N ASP A 130 -36.52 -2.93 -9.01
CA ASP A 130 -37.83 -3.49 -9.34
C ASP A 130 -37.93 -4.99 -9.04
N ASN A 131 -36.90 -5.76 -9.38
CA ASN A 131 -36.94 -7.23 -9.33
C ASN A 131 -35.81 -7.87 -8.51
N GLY A 132 -34.83 -7.10 -8.03
CA GLY A 132 -33.71 -7.59 -7.21
C GLY A 132 -32.65 -8.39 -7.98
N GLU A 133 -32.67 -8.40 -9.31
CA GLU A 133 -31.65 -9.09 -10.11
C GLU A 133 -30.30 -8.37 -10.02
N SER A 134 -29.21 -9.14 -9.96
CA SER A 134 -27.86 -8.58 -9.83
C SER A 134 -27.32 -8.06 -11.16
N ILE A 135 -26.72 -6.88 -11.12
CA ILE A 135 -26.09 -6.19 -12.24
C ILE A 135 -24.61 -5.99 -11.88
N LEU A 136 -23.68 -6.54 -12.67
CA LEU A 136 -22.24 -6.48 -12.39
C LEU A 136 -21.59 -5.27 -13.04
N ALA A 137 -20.63 -4.67 -12.34
CA ALA A 137 -19.72 -3.71 -12.94
C ALA A 137 -18.83 -4.41 -13.97
N GLY A 138 -18.64 -3.76 -15.12
CA GLY A 138 -17.70 -4.22 -16.15
C GLY A 138 -16.25 -4.09 -15.68
N GLY A 139 -15.70 -5.14 -15.06
CA GLY A 139 -14.29 -5.21 -14.65
C GLY A 139 -13.93 -4.33 -13.45
N PRO A 140 -12.66 -4.34 -13.01
CA PRO A 140 -12.22 -3.45 -11.95
C PRO A 140 -12.18 -2.00 -12.46
N VAL A 141 -12.59 -1.07 -11.62
CA VAL A 141 -12.43 0.36 -11.90
C VAL A 141 -11.22 0.85 -11.12
N VAL A 142 -10.25 1.42 -11.81
CA VAL A 142 -8.98 1.86 -11.21
C VAL A 142 -8.85 3.37 -11.38
N LEU A 143 -8.63 4.06 -10.28
CA LEU A 143 -8.23 5.47 -10.25
C LEU A 143 -6.76 5.54 -9.87
N THR A 144 -5.99 6.28 -10.66
CA THR A 144 -4.59 6.59 -10.36
C THR A 144 -4.37 8.09 -10.40
N PHE A 145 -3.68 8.63 -9.42
CA PHE A 145 -3.30 10.04 -9.37
C PHE A 145 -1.95 10.22 -8.68
N ASP A 146 -1.28 11.34 -8.95
CA ASP A 146 0.00 11.67 -8.34
C ASP A 146 -0.22 12.49 -7.06
N ILE A 147 0.43 12.06 -5.99
CA ILE A 147 0.61 12.84 -4.76
C ILE A 147 1.97 13.51 -4.84
N LEU A 148 1.98 14.82 -4.81
CA LEU A 148 3.21 15.61 -4.87
C LEU A 148 3.83 15.76 -3.47
N PRO A 149 5.14 16.00 -3.38
CA PRO A 149 5.79 16.36 -2.12
C PRO A 149 5.19 17.64 -1.50
N ASN A 150 5.30 17.75 -0.18
CA ASN A 150 4.85 18.93 0.56
C ASN A 150 5.80 20.11 0.26
N ALA A 151 5.39 21.04 -0.62
CA ALA A 151 6.26 22.11 -1.11
C ALA A 151 6.84 23.02 -0.01
N GLU A 152 6.15 23.13 1.14
CA GLU A 152 6.59 23.92 2.29
C GLU A 152 7.45 23.10 3.27
N GLY A 153 7.68 21.83 2.98
CA GLY A 153 8.49 20.91 3.76
C GLY A 153 9.98 21.24 3.71
N SER A 154 10.72 20.54 4.55
CA SER A 154 12.18 20.63 4.59
C SER A 154 12.84 20.19 3.27
N ALA A 155 13.97 20.82 2.94
CA ALA A 155 14.82 20.48 1.80
C ALA A 155 16.02 19.58 2.17
N ASP A 156 16.10 19.17 3.43
CA ASP A 156 17.25 18.45 3.96
C ASP A 156 17.33 17.03 3.39
N THR A 157 18.43 16.76 2.69
CA THR A 157 18.76 15.45 2.08
C THR A 157 20.00 14.81 2.69
N THR A 158 20.44 15.30 3.86
CA THR A 158 21.60 14.77 4.58
C THR A 158 21.26 13.52 5.37
N LEU A 159 22.27 12.68 5.66
CA LEU A 159 22.12 11.48 6.47
C LEU A 159 22.83 11.64 7.81
N SER A 160 22.13 11.32 8.89
CA SER A 160 22.72 11.25 10.24
C SER A 160 23.62 10.03 10.43
N SER A 161 23.40 8.97 9.64
CA SER A 161 24.26 7.79 9.60
C SER A 161 24.17 7.10 8.24
N PHE A 162 25.33 6.80 7.65
CA PHE A 162 25.43 6.01 6.43
C PHE A 162 26.48 4.90 6.60
N LYS A 163 26.03 3.65 6.56
CA LYS A 163 26.88 2.46 6.79
C LYS A 163 26.59 1.39 5.76
N ILE A 164 27.63 0.64 5.41
CA ILE A 164 27.55 -0.47 4.48
C ILE A 164 28.15 -1.74 5.10
N SER A 165 27.72 -2.90 4.61
CA SER A 165 28.33 -4.18 4.95
C SER A 165 28.07 -5.20 3.85
N PRO A 166 29.07 -5.97 3.40
CA PRO A 166 30.50 -5.89 3.77
C PRO A 166 31.22 -4.71 3.08
N GLY A 167 32.47 -4.44 3.50
CA GLY A 167 33.32 -3.40 2.92
C GLY A 167 33.33 -2.08 3.70
N SER A 168 34.02 -1.08 3.14
CA SER A 168 34.10 0.28 3.66
C SER A 168 33.96 1.29 2.53
N LEU A 169 33.40 2.45 2.85
CA LEU A 169 33.30 3.58 1.92
C LEU A 169 34.67 4.26 1.81
N GLU A 170 35.09 4.55 0.58
CA GLU A 170 36.24 5.40 0.29
C GLU A 170 35.80 6.53 -0.65
N PRO A 171 35.84 7.80 -0.19
CA PRO A 171 36.25 8.29 1.13
C PRO A 171 35.27 7.90 2.27
N GLU A 172 35.60 8.24 3.52
CA GLU A 172 34.59 8.18 4.60
C GLU A 172 33.39 9.06 4.28
N TYR A 173 32.20 8.66 4.78
CA TYR A 173 30.95 9.35 4.47
C TYR A 173 30.99 10.84 4.84
N SER A 174 30.53 11.67 3.92
CA SER A 174 30.31 13.10 4.07
C SER A 174 29.08 13.55 3.29
N ASP A 175 28.36 14.54 3.83
CA ASP A 175 27.22 15.16 3.17
C ASP A 175 27.58 15.95 1.90
N GLU A 176 28.87 16.16 1.65
CA GLU A 176 29.37 16.88 0.48
C GLU A 176 29.83 15.94 -0.66
N VAL A 177 29.83 14.62 -0.42
CA VAL A 177 30.32 13.62 -1.38
C VAL A 177 29.19 12.72 -1.84
N ASP A 178 29.00 12.66 -3.16
CA ASP A 178 27.94 11.89 -3.82
C ASP A 178 28.43 10.61 -4.50
N GLU A 179 29.75 10.37 -4.54
CA GLU A 179 30.33 9.17 -5.14
C GLU A 179 31.34 8.52 -4.19
N TYR A 180 31.20 7.21 -3.98
CA TYR A 180 32.07 6.42 -3.12
C TYR A 180 32.49 5.13 -3.81
N HIS A 181 33.71 4.70 -3.52
CA HIS A 181 34.20 3.38 -3.90
C HIS A 181 34.07 2.40 -2.74
N VAL A 182 33.71 1.17 -3.06
CA VAL A 182 33.60 0.08 -2.08
C VAL A 182 34.32 -1.13 -2.64
N SER A 183 35.29 -1.65 -1.89
CA SER A 183 35.90 -2.95 -2.17
C SER A 183 35.27 -4.04 -1.31
N VAL A 184 34.81 -5.11 -1.94
CA VAL A 184 34.20 -6.27 -1.27
C VAL A 184 34.89 -7.56 -1.67
N GLY A 185 34.84 -8.59 -0.82
CA GLY A 185 35.42 -9.89 -1.14
C GLY A 185 34.75 -10.55 -2.36
N ALA A 186 35.50 -11.40 -3.07
CA ALA A 186 35.06 -12.04 -4.31
C ALA A 186 33.78 -12.90 -4.19
N ASP A 187 33.49 -13.44 -3.02
CA ASP A 187 32.28 -14.24 -2.79
C ASP A 187 31.04 -13.40 -2.39
N THR A 188 31.19 -12.07 -2.32
CA THR A 188 30.10 -11.16 -1.93
C THR A 188 29.03 -11.11 -3.01
N LYS A 189 27.79 -11.44 -2.64
CA LYS A 189 26.64 -11.44 -3.54
C LYS A 189 25.79 -10.19 -3.48
N ARG A 190 25.77 -9.52 -2.33
CA ARG A 190 24.91 -8.36 -2.06
C ARG A 190 25.55 -7.44 -1.04
N LEU A 191 25.15 -6.17 -1.08
CA LEU A 191 25.52 -5.14 -0.12
C LEU A 191 24.34 -4.83 0.78
N ILE A 192 24.56 -4.76 2.10
CA ILE A 192 23.56 -4.26 3.05
C ILE A 192 23.89 -2.80 3.32
N ILE A 193 22.90 -1.93 3.15
CA ILE A 193 23.03 -0.49 3.35
C ILE A 193 22.10 -0.06 4.49
N SER A 194 22.65 0.71 5.42
CA SER A 194 21.91 1.38 6.49
C SER A 194 22.10 2.88 6.33
N ALA A 195 21.05 3.55 5.89
CA ALA A 195 20.98 4.98 5.72
C ALA A 195 19.90 5.54 6.66
N ILE A 196 20.29 6.41 7.57
CA ILE A 196 19.39 7.10 8.50
C ILE A 196 19.43 8.57 8.13
N THR A 197 18.29 9.14 7.79
CA THR A 197 18.16 10.56 7.42
C THR A 197 18.42 11.45 8.62
N ASN A 198 18.87 12.68 8.37
CA ASN A 198 18.88 13.71 9.40
C ASN A 198 17.46 14.24 9.66
N ASP A 199 16.70 14.42 8.57
CA ASP A 199 15.30 14.80 8.62
C ASP A 199 14.38 13.56 8.70
N PRO A 200 13.53 13.42 9.73
CA PRO A 200 12.62 12.29 9.85
C PRO A 200 11.51 12.25 8.78
N ALA A 201 11.22 13.37 8.10
CA ALA A 201 10.26 13.43 6.99
C ALA A 201 10.91 13.07 5.64
N ALA A 202 12.24 12.98 5.57
CA ALA A 202 12.93 12.50 4.37
C ALA A 202 12.84 10.98 4.24
N ARG A 203 12.83 10.49 2.99
CA ARG A 203 12.75 9.07 2.65
C ARG A 203 14.01 8.62 1.93
N VAL A 204 14.38 7.36 2.10
CA VAL A 204 15.52 6.74 1.42
C VAL A 204 15.08 5.54 0.61
N SER A 205 15.52 5.47 -0.65
CA SER A 205 15.45 4.26 -1.47
C SER A 205 16.85 3.80 -1.85
N VAL A 206 17.01 2.48 -1.98
CA VAL A 206 18.27 1.85 -2.37
C VAL A 206 18.00 0.94 -3.57
N GLU A 207 18.80 1.09 -4.61
CA GLU A 207 18.71 0.31 -5.85
C GLU A 207 20.06 -0.28 -6.21
N GLY A 208 20.09 -1.52 -6.70
CA GLY A 208 21.31 -2.19 -7.16
C GLY A 208 22.12 -2.91 -6.07
N SER A 209 21.67 -2.92 -4.81
CA SER A 209 22.41 -3.55 -3.70
C SER A 209 22.21 -5.07 -3.59
N ASP A 210 21.19 -5.64 -4.22
CA ASP A 210 20.75 -7.03 -3.97
C ASP A 210 21.54 -8.10 -4.73
N THR A 211 22.18 -7.73 -5.85
CA THR A 211 22.96 -8.64 -6.68
C THR A 211 24.19 -7.91 -7.21
N LEU A 212 25.37 -8.45 -6.90
CA LEU A 212 26.66 -7.96 -7.40
C LEU A 212 27.24 -8.95 -8.41
N ASP A 213 27.52 -8.45 -9.59
CA ASP A 213 28.19 -9.15 -10.68
C ASP A 213 29.72 -9.12 -10.52
N GLU A 214 30.42 -9.96 -11.29
CA GLU A 214 31.90 -9.98 -11.31
C GLU A 214 32.52 -8.72 -11.93
N GLU A 215 31.73 -7.97 -12.69
CA GLU A 215 32.14 -6.69 -13.27
C GLU A 215 31.90 -5.52 -12.29
N GLU A 216 32.00 -4.28 -12.78
CA GLU A 216 31.77 -3.09 -11.95
C GLU A 216 30.27 -2.95 -11.61
N ASN A 217 29.97 -2.78 -10.32
CA ASN A 217 28.60 -2.69 -9.83
C ASN A 217 28.28 -1.27 -9.37
N TYR A 218 27.06 -0.82 -9.64
CA TYR A 218 26.59 0.52 -9.26
C TYR A 218 25.39 0.38 -8.33
N VAL A 219 25.49 0.96 -7.14
CA VAL A 219 24.41 1.02 -6.17
C VAL A 219 24.00 2.48 -5.99
N TYR A 220 22.71 2.76 -6.08
CA TYR A 220 22.17 4.11 -5.93
C TYR A 220 21.39 4.22 -4.63
N VAL A 221 21.76 5.18 -3.80
CA VAL A 221 21.04 5.53 -2.58
C VAL A 221 20.43 6.90 -2.80
N THR A 222 19.11 6.96 -2.97
CA THR A 222 18.40 8.22 -3.22
C THR A 222 17.70 8.68 -1.96
N VAL A 223 18.04 9.89 -1.51
CA VAL A 223 17.39 10.59 -0.41
C VAL A 223 16.43 11.62 -0.99
N VAL A 224 15.17 11.54 -0.62
CA VAL A 224 14.11 12.48 -1.02
C VAL A 224 13.66 13.24 0.22
N ALA A 225 13.90 14.54 0.25
CA ALA A 225 13.41 15.42 1.32
C ALA A 225 11.89 15.58 1.26
N GLU A 226 11.30 16.10 2.34
CA GLU A 226 9.85 16.32 2.47
C GLU A 226 9.27 17.18 1.33
N ASN A 227 10.02 18.21 0.90
CA ASN A 227 9.62 19.06 -0.23
C ASN A 227 9.94 18.51 -1.61
N GLY A 228 10.48 17.29 -1.67
CA GLY A 228 10.80 16.62 -2.92
C GLY A 228 12.16 16.93 -3.50
N VAL A 229 13.00 17.75 -2.85
CA VAL A 229 14.43 17.86 -3.23
C VAL A 229 15.07 16.47 -3.12
N ARG A 230 15.86 16.10 -4.13
CA ARG A 230 16.48 14.77 -4.22
C ARG A 230 17.99 14.88 -4.26
N ARG A 231 18.65 13.96 -3.57
CA ARG A 231 20.08 13.72 -3.64
C ARG A 231 20.30 12.24 -3.88
N THR A 232 21.18 11.90 -4.82
CA THR A 232 21.54 10.51 -5.11
C THR A 232 23.01 10.30 -4.83
N ILE A 233 23.31 9.37 -3.93
CA ILE A 233 24.65 8.91 -3.61
C ILE A 233 24.91 7.63 -4.42
N THR A 234 26.02 7.60 -5.14
CA THR A 234 26.44 6.50 -6.00
C THR A 234 27.57 5.73 -5.33
N LEU A 235 27.42 4.40 -5.21
CA LEU A 235 28.47 3.51 -4.77
C LEU A 235 28.98 2.70 -5.96
N VAL A 236 30.26 2.85 -6.26
CA VAL A 236 30.97 2.03 -7.24
C VAL A 236 31.58 0.85 -6.47
N VAL A 237 30.94 -0.32 -6.60
CA VAL A 237 31.32 -1.52 -5.86
C VAL A 237 32.16 -2.43 -6.74
N LYS A 238 33.36 -2.74 -6.26
CA LYS A 238 34.33 -3.61 -6.93
C LYS A 238 34.59 -4.85 -6.09
N LYS A 239 34.47 -6.01 -6.71
CA LYS A 239 34.85 -7.28 -6.11
C LYS A 239 36.37 -7.47 -6.20
N GLU A 240 36.97 -8.00 -5.13
CA GLU A 240 38.36 -8.40 -5.15
C GLU A 240 38.60 -9.48 -6.21
N ASN A 241 39.68 -9.35 -6.97
CA ASN A 241 40.07 -10.37 -7.93
C ASN A 241 40.80 -11.50 -7.18
N VAL A 242 40.25 -12.71 -7.18
CA VAL A 242 40.98 -13.88 -6.69
C VAL A 242 41.89 -14.35 -7.81
N GLU A 243 43.17 -14.00 -7.77
CA GLU A 243 44.13 -14.66 -8.65
C GLU A 243 44.10 -16.18 -8.36
N PRO A 244 44.05 -17.05 -9.39
CA PRO A 244 43.94 -18.48 -9.17
C PRO A 244 45.16 -18.98 -8.41
N VAL A 245 44.93 -19.47 -7.18
CA VAL A 245 45.96 -20.14 -6.38
C VAL A 245 46.46 -21.33 -7.21
N THR A 246 47.70 -21.24 -7.70
CA THR A 246 48.31 -22.29 -8.48
C THR A 246 48.72 -23.41 -7.54
N THR A 247 47.84 -24.37 -7.31
CA THR A 247 48.18 -25.58 -6.55
C THR A 247 49.24 -26.35 -7.34
N THR A 248 50.50 -26.22 -6.95
CA THR A 248 51.57 -27.06 -7.49
C THR A 248 51.40 -28.45 -6.87
N THR A 249 50.74 -29.34 -7.59
CA THR A 249 50.70 -30.76 -7.26
C THR A 249 52.11 -31.31 -7.38
N VAL A 250 52.78 -31.51 -6.24
CA VAL A 250 54.05 -32.23 -6.21
C VAL A 250 53.71 -33.72 -6.33
N GLU A 251 53.76 -34.25 -7.56
CA GLU A 251 53.62 -35.69 -7.78
C GLU A 251 54.86 -36.42 -7.25
N PHE A 252 54.74 -37.07 -6.11
CA PHE A 252 55.71 -38.07 -5.67
C PHE A 252 55.47 -39.37 -6.44
N THR A 253 56.34 -39.65 -7.42
CA THR A 253 56.38 -40.97 -8.07
C THR A 253 57.13 -41.95 -7.17
N THR A 254 56.39 -42.90 -6.57
CA THR A 254 56.99 -44.08 -5.95
C THR A 254 56.68 -45.30 -6.81
N SER A 255 57.71 -45.83 -7.46
CA SER A 255 57.69 -47.12 -8.14
C SER A 255 57.84 -48.24 -7.11
N GLY A 256 56.87 -49.17 -7.05
CA GLY A 256 57.03 -50.44 -6.33
C GLY A 256 55.82 -50.92 -5.51
N THR A 257 54.79 -51.42 -6.20
CA THR A 257 53.87 -52.53 -5.87
C THR A 257 53.73 -53.01 -4.41
N GLN A 258 52.52 -52.88 -3.82
CA GLN A 258 51.53 -53.99 -3.67
C GLN A 258 50.20 -53.48 -3.06
N ILE A 259 49.08 -53.80 -3.70
CA ILE A 259 47.72 -53.48 -3.24
C ILE A 259 47.29 -54.47 -2.15
N VAL A 260 46.88 -53.95 -0.98
CA VAL A 260 45.84 -54.57 -0.13
C VAL A 260 44.97 -53.46 0.49
N THR A 261 43.72 -53.36 0.03
CA THR A 261 42.59 -52.62 0.65
C THR A 261 41.49 -53.67 0.86
N ARG A 262 40.80 -53.87 1.99
CA ARG A 262 40.14 -53.02 3.02
C ARG A 262 39.91 -53.92 4.28
N PRO A 263 39.36 -53.48 5.45
CA PRO A 263 38.59 -52.27 5.72
C PRO A 263 38.97 -51.43 6.97
N VAL A 264 38.36 -50.25 7.00
CA VAL A 264 38.15 -49.25 8.06
C VAL A 264 38.26 -49.76 9.51
N GLU A 265 39.08 -49.07 10.30
CA GLU A 265 38.83 -48.75 11.71
C GLU A 265 39.53 -47.43 12.04
N GLU A 266 38.76 -46.35 12.17
CA GLU A 266 39.31 -45.08 12.66
C GLU A 266 39.16 -45.02 14.18
N VAL A 267 40.28 -45.29 14.84
CA VAL A 267 40.50 -45.08 16.27
C VAL A 267 40.58 -43.59 16.53
N THR A 268 39.61 -43.06 17.28
CA THR A 268 39.66 -41.71 17.85
C THR A 268 40.67 -41.68 19.01
N THR A 269 41.73 -40.87 18.86
CA THR A 269 42.71 -40.62 19.92
C THR A 269 42.18 -39.61 20.94
N LYS A 270 42.24 -40.01 22.20
CA LYS A 270 41.99 -39.20 23.39
C LYS A 270 43.19 -38.27 23.62
N ASN A 271 42.93 -37.02 24.01
CA ASN A 271 43.89 -36.25 24.81
C ASN A 271 43.18 -35.67 26.04
N THR A 272 43.81 -35.93 27.18
CA THR A 272 43.37 -35.69 28.57
C THR A 272 43.90 -34.34 29.06
N THR A 273 43.48 -33.99 30.29
CA THR A 273 43.98 -32.99 31.29
C THR A 273 43.21 -31.67 31.30
N LYS A 274 42.70 -31.13 32.42
CA LYS A 274 42.88 -31.39 33.87
C LYS A 274 41.71 -30.76 34.65
N VAL A 275 41.22 -31.45 35.69
CA VAL A 275 40.28 -30.97 36.72
C VAL A 275 41.04 -30.15 37.77
N PRO A 276 40.40 -29.16 38.42
CA PRO A 276 40.14 -29.33 39.84
C PRO A 276 38.68 -29.02 40.24
N GLU A 277 38.24 -29.73 41.28
CA GLU A 277 36.92 -29.73 41.90
C GLU A 277 36.51 -28.36 42.45
N THR A 278 35.20 -28.08 42.46
CA THR A 278 34.56 -27.27 43.51
C THR A 278 33.14 -27.80 43.77
N THR A 279 32.86 -27.90 45.06
CA THR A 279 31.77 -28.57 45.77
C THR A 279 30.39 -27.99 45.47
N VAL A 280 29.42 -28.85 45.16
CA VAL A 280 27.99 -28.48 45.00
C VAL A 280 27.31 -28.53 46.36
N GLN A 281 26.76 -27.40 46.82
CA GLN A 281 25.81 -27.36 47.92
C GLN A 281 24.38 -27.50 47.39
N ILE A 282 23.65 -28.44 47.97
CA ILE A 282 22.22 -28.65 47.76
C ILE A 282 21.50 -27.75 48.77
N SER A 283 20.79 -26.74 48.29
CA SER A 283 19.72 -26.08 49.06
C SER A 283 18.38 -26.44 48.46
N THR A 284 17.58 -27.10 49.27
CA THR A 284 16.13 -27.25 49.13
C THR A 284 15.48 -25.87 49.16
N GLU A 285 14.74 -25.53 48.10
CA GLU A 285 13.83 -24.39 48.10
C GLU A 285 12.39 -24.88 47.95
N GLU A 286 11.55 -24.22 48.72
CA GLU A 286 10.19 -24.55 49.14
C GLU A 286 9.20 -24.31 47.99
N THR A 287 8.29 -25.26 47.78
CA THR A 287 7.23 -25.14 46.77
C THR A 287 6.16 -24.15 47.22
N GLU A 288 6.10 -22.98 46.60
CA GLU A 288 4.91 -22.10 46.63
C GLU A 288 3.82 -22.63 45.69
N PRO A 289 2.52 -22.45 46.02
CA PRO A 289 1.42 -23.08 45.29
C PRO A 289 1.16 -22.43 43.92
N VAL A 290 0.85 -23.28 42.94
CA VAL A 290 0.41 -22.92 41.59
C VAL A 290 -0.85 -22.05 41.66
N THR A 291 -0.72 -20.77 41.28
CA THR A 291 -1.87 -19.89 41.04
C THR A 291 -2.45 -20.21 39.67
N THR A 292 -3.69 -20.69 39.65
CA THR A 292 -4.48 -20.94 38.45
C THR A 292 -4.68 -19.64 37.66
N MET A 293 -4.44 -19.67 36.35
CA MET A 293 -4.74 -18.56 35.45
C MET A 293 -6.25 -18.25 35.48
N ALA A 294 -6.62 -17.09 36.00
CA ALA A 294 -7.95 -16.54 35.85
C ALA A 294 -8.13 -16.07 34.40
N VAL A 295 -9.15 -16.61 33.73
CA VAL A 295 -9.66 -16.10 32.45
C VAL A 295 -10.13 -14.67 32.68
N ARG A 296 -9.60 -13.73 31.90
CA ARG A 296 -10.00 -12.32 31.93
C ARG A 296 -11.33 -12.20 31.19
N GLU A 297 -12.42 -11.92 31.90
CA GLU A 297 -13.72 -11.59 31.30
C GLU A 297 -13.62 -10.23 30.57
N PRO A 298 -14.30 -10.05 29.42
CA PRO A 298 -14.35 -8.76 28.73
C PRO A 298 -15.19 -7.76 29.52
N ASP A 299 -14.70 -6.51 29.64
CA ASP A 299 -15.42 -5.41 30.28
C ASP A 299 -16.76 -5.17 29.56
N ILE A 300 -17.87 -5.53 30.22
CA ILE A 300 -19.22 -5.28 29.72
C ILE A 300 -19.55 -3.81 30.04
N GLU A 301 -19.61 -2.95 29.01
CA GLU A 301 -20.06 -1.56 29.15
C GLU A 301 -21.44 -1.51 29.84
N THR A 302 -21.55 -0.66 30.86
CA THR A 302 -22.78 -0.58 31.64
C THR A 302 -23.88 0.10 30.85
N LYS A 303 -25.15 -0.21 31.16
CA LYS A 303 -26.31 0.37 30.48
C LYS A 303 -26.37 1.90 30.60
N GLU A 304 -25.77 2.47 31.66
CA GLU A 304 -25.65 3.92 31.86
C GLU A 304 -24.63 4.56 30.88
N ASP A 305 -23.53 3.86 30.56
CA ASP A 305 -22.51 4.34 29.63
C ASP A 305 -23.03 4.39 28.18
N ILE A 306 -23.86 3.41 27.81
CA ILE A 306 -24.52 3.35 26.49
C ILE A 306 -25.55 4.49 26.34
N GLU A 307 -26.33 4.77 27.38
CA GLU A 307 -27.33 5.84 27.36
C GLU A 307 -26.67 7.24 27.32
N ALA A 308 -25.52 7.40 27.99
CA ALA A 308 -24.73 8.63 27.94
C ALA A 308 -24.14 8.86 26.54
N LYS A 309 -23.57 7.82 25.90
CA LYS A 309 -23.06 7.91 24.51
C LYS A 309 -24.15 8.25 23.49
N ASP A 310 -25.37 7.70 23.63
CA ASP A 310 -26.50 8.05 22.75
C ASP A 310 -26.93 9.51 22.92
N LYS A 311 -26.98 10.02 24.16
CA LYS A 311 -27.29 11.45 24.41
C LYS A 311 -26.24 12.38 23.82
N VAL A 312 -24.94 12.06 23.96
CA VAL A 312 -23.85 12.86 23.37
C VAL A 312 -23.91 12.82 21.84
N SER A 313 -24.17 11.65 21.24
CA SER A 313 -24.33 11.50 19.79
C SER A 313 -25.49 12.32 19.23
N ARG A 314 -26.64 12.30 19.91
CA ARG A 314 -27.82 13.10 19.52
C ARG A 314 -27.56 14.59 19.67
N LEU A 315 -26.90 15.01 20.75
CA LEU A 315 -26.57 16.41 20.98
C LEU A 315 -25.58 16.94 19.93
N SER A 316 -24.56 16.14 19.57
CA SER A 316 -23.61 16.47 18.50
C SER A 316 -24.33 16.68 17.16
N LYS A 317 -25.23 15.77 16.77
CA LYS A 317 -26.02 15.90 15.53
C LYS A 317 -26.89 17.16 15.49
N VAL A 318 -27.49 17.55 16.62
CA VAL A 318 -28.31 18.78 16.71
C VAL A 318 -27.44 20.03 16.58
N ILE A 319 -26.25 20.05 17.19
CA ILE A 319 -25.31 21.17 17.09
C ILE A 319 -24.82 21.32 15.64
N THR A 320 -24.44 20.24 14.96
CA THR A 320 -24.01 20.28 13.57
C THR A 320 -25.11 20.80 12.64
N ALA A 321 -26.36 20.36 12.84
CA ALA A 321 -27.49 20.85 12.05
C ALA A 321 -27.75 22.36 12.23
N LEU A 322 -27.59 22.89 13.43
CA LEU A 322 -27.74 24.32 13.71
C LEU A 322 -26.62 25.16 13.06
N ILE A 323 -25.37 24.66 13.05
CA ILE A 323 -24.25 25.32 12.39
C ILE A 323 -24.48 25.39 10.88
N ILE A 324 -24.90 24.29 10.26
CA ILE A 324 -25.22 24.25 8.82
C ILE A 324 -26.35 25.24 8.49
N ALA A 325 -27.43 25.26 9.28
CA ALA A 325 -28.52 26.21 9.09
C ALA A 325 -28.05 27.67 9.19
N LEU A 326 -27.15 27.99 10.12
CA LEU A 326 -26.56 29.32 10.26
C LEU A 326 -25.74 29.71 9.02
N ILE A 327 -24.90 28.80 8.50
CA ILE A 327 -24.09 29.05 7.31
C ILE A 327 -24.99 29.33 6.10
N ILE A 328 -26.05 28.56 5.90
CA ILE A 328 -27.02 28.76 4.82
C ILE A 328 -27.70 30.13 4.97
N CYS A 329 -28.12 30.52 6.17
CA CYS A 329 -28.71 31.83 6.43
C CYS A 329 -27.73 32.98 6.11
N VAL A 330 -26.46 32.85 6.48
CA VAL A 330 -25.43 33.86 6.18
C VAL A 330 -25.19 33.94 4.67
N ALA A 331 -25.08 32.81 3.98
CA ALA A 331 -24.91 32.78 2.52
C ALA A 331 -26.11 33.43 1.81
N ALA A 332 -27.33 33.13 2.21
CA ALA A 332 -28.54 33.75 1.68
C ALA A 332 -28.56 35.27 1.93
N LEU A 333 -28.12 35.72 3.11
CA LEU A 333 -28.01 37.15 3.43
C LEU A 333 -26.97 37.85 2.55
N VAL A 334 -25.82 37.22 2.31
CA VAL A 334 -24.78 37.74 1.41
C VAL A 334 -25.32 37.88 -0.01
N VAL A 335 -25.99 36.85 -0.53
CA VAL A 335 -26.62 36.90 -1.87
C VAL A 335 -27.65 38.03 -1.96
N LEU A 336 -28.48 38.23 -0.92
CA LEU A 336 -29.44 39.33 -0.87
C LEU A 336 -28.77 40.70 -0.84
N ILE A 337 -27.66 40.86 -0.11
CA ILE A 337 -26.87 42.10 -0.08
C ILE A 337 -26.26 42.39 -1.45
N PHE A 338 -25.70 41.39 -2.12
CA PHE A 338 -25.14 41.52 -3.46
C PHE A 338 -26.20 41.85 -4.51
N LYS A 339 -27.36 41.21 -4.46
CA LYS A 339 -28.50 41.51 -5.34
C LYS A 339 -28.98 42.95 -5.14
N ARG A 340 -29.13 43.39 -3.89
CA ARG A 340 -29.55 44.76 -3.55
C ARG A 340 -28.52 45.84 -3.95
N ARG A 341 -27.23 45.50 -4.04
CA ARG A 341 -26.18 46.39 -4.59
C ARG A 341 -26.17 46.45 -6.11
N ARG A 342 -26.59 45.38 -6.80
CA ARG A 342 -26.70 45.32 -8.26
C ARG A 342 -27.93 46.09 -8.79
N ASP A 343 -29.00 46.14 -8.00
CA ASP A 343 -30.26 46.81 -8.37
C ASP A 343 -30.30 48.33 -8.00
N ARG A 344 -29.18 48.91 -7.55
CA ARG A 344 -29.03 50.36 -7.27
C ARG A 344 -28.04 51.00 -8.23
#